data_AF-A0A520UPK9-F1
#
_entry.id   AF-A0A520UPK9-F1
#
_cell.length_a   1.000
_cell.length_b   1.000
_cell.length_c   1.000
_cell.angle_alpha   90.00
_cell.angle_beta   90.00
_cell.angle_gamma   90.00
#
_symmetry.space_group_name_H-M   'P 1'
#
loop_
_entity.id
_entity.type
_entity.pdbx_description
1 polymer ?
#
loop_
_entity_poly.entity_id
_entity_poly.type
_entity_poly.pdbx_seq_one_letter_code
_entity_poly.pdbx_strand_id
1 'polypeptide(L)'
;MNSKLFYFFLLGISFAHCQSKLTEVWEPVPEKIEAYNFSQPPSDAIILFDGTDFSNWVTWGNKEPKWIINKDGSMTVVNGKGSIQTKESFGSVQLHIEWKTGTDDLDKHKNQSRSNSGVFFQK
;
A
#
# COMPACT_ATOMS: atom_id res chain seq x y z
N MET A 1 -9.90 -54.64 69.16
CA MET A 1 -8.97 -54.42 68.03
C MET A 1 -9.50 -53.23 67.23
N ASN A 2 -8.86 -52.07 67.38
CA ASN A 2 -9.31 -50.80 66.81
C ASN A 2 -8.78 -50.68 65.38
N SER A 3 -9.66 -50.68 64.38
CA SER A 3 -9.29 -50.19 63.04
C SER A 3 -9.89 -48.80 62.86
N LYS A 4 -9.03 -47.78 62.85
CA LYS A 4 -9.42 -46.42 62.48
C LYS A 4 -9.44 -46.36 60.95
N LEU A 5 -10.64 -46.18 60.38
CA LEU A 5 -10.80 -45.94 58.94
C LEU A 5 -10.30 -44.52 58.64
N PHE A 6 -9.25 -44.42 57.82
CA PHE A 6 -8.71 -43.13 57.35
C PHE A 6 -9.30 -42.86 55.95
N TYR A 7 -10.17 -41.86 55.84
CA TYR A 7 -10.63 -41.37 54.54
C TYR A 7 -9.65 -40.33 54.00
N PHE A 8 -8.99 -40.65 52.89
CA PHE A 8 -8.13 -39.72 52.17
C PHE A 8 -8.98 -38.98 51.13
N PHE A 9 -9.16 -37.67 51.31
CA PHE A 9 -9.87 -36.81 50.36
C PHE A 9 -8.83 -36.13 49.46
N LEU A 10 -8.71 -36.60 48.21
CA LEU A 10 -7.87 -35.96 47.20
C LEU A 10 -8.67 -34.81 46.56
N LEU A 11 -8.32 -33.58 46.91
CA LEU A 11 -8.85 -32.38 46.26
C LEU A 11 -8.15 -32.23 44.90
N GLY A 12 -8.81 -32.67 43.82
CA GLY A 12 -8.32 -32.46 42.46
C GLY A 12 -8.40 -30.98 42.09
N ILE A 13 -7.27 -30.27 42.06
CA ILE A 13 -7.20 -28.91 41.52
C ILE A 13 -7.21 -29.02 39.99
N SER A 14 -8.37 -28.83 39.39
CA SER A 14 -8.49 -28.67 37.94
C SER A 14 -8.06 -27.26 37.55
N PHE A 15 -6.86 -27.10 37.01
CA PHE A 15 -6.53 -25.89 36.25
C PHE A 15 -7.29 -25.94 34.93
N ALA A 16 -8.37 -25.17 34.82
CA ALA A 16 -9.07 -24.97 33.56
C ALA A 16 -8.15 -24.23 32.58
N HIS A 17 -7.44 -24.96 31.73
CA HIS A 17 -6.64 -24.39 30.65
C HIS A 17 -7.57 -24.06 29.47
N CYS A 18 -8.29 -22.95 29.57
CA CYS A 18 -8.98 -22.35 28.42
C CYS A 18 -8.65 -20.85 28.41
N GLN A 19 -7.42 -20.54 28.01
CA GLN A 19 -6.88 -19.19 28.13
C GLN A 19 -6.92 -18.39 26.82
N SER A 20 -7.13 -19.03 25.65
CA SER A 20 -7.19 -18.33 24.35
C SER A 20 -8.42 -17.42 24.22
N LYS A 21 -9.59 -17.90 24.68
CA LYS A 21 -10.87 -17.19 24.55
C LYS A 21 -10.90 -15.83 25.24
N LEU A 22 -10.10 -15.63 26.29
CA LEU A 22 -10.02 -14.35 27.01
C LEU A 22 -9.37 -13.24 26.17
N THR A 23 -8.60 -13.59 25.15
CA THR A 23 -7.89 -12.64 24.26
C THR A 23 -8.41 -12.64 22.83
N GLU A 24 -9.44 -13.44 22.53
CA GLU A 24 -10.10 -13.45 21.22
C GLU A 24 -10.98 -12.21 21.09
N VAL A 25 -10.50 -11.23 20.31
CA VAL A 25 -11.25 -10.02 19.96
C VAL A 25 -11.76 -10.16 18.53
N TRP A 26 -13.08 -10.11 18.35
CA TRP A 26 -13.74 -10.34 17.07
C TRP A 26 -14.19 -9.06 16.37
N GLU A 27 -14.04 -7.91 17.03
CA GLU A 27 -14.49 -6.61 16.55
C GLU A 27 -13.41 -5.53 16.75
N PRO A 28 -13.30 -4.55 15.84
CA PRO A 28 -14.12 -4.39 14.63
C PRO A 28 -13.77 -5.43 13.56
N VAL A 29 -14.78 -5.91 12.84
CA VAL A 29 -14.57 -6.75 11.66
C VAL A 29 -13.95 -5.87 10.56
N PRO A 30 -12.77 -6.20 10.03
CA PRO A 30 -12.17 -5.42 8.95
C PRO A 30 -13.04 -5.40 7.71
N GLU A 31 -13.02 -4.28 6.98
CA GLU A 31 -13.68 -4.22 5.68
C GLU A 31 -13.06 -5.22 4.71
N LYS A 32 -13.91 -5.90 3.94
CA LYS A 32 -13.46 -6.86 2.93
C LYS A 32 -13.06 -6.08 1.67
N ILE A 33 -11.78 -6.16 1.30
CA ILE A 33 -11.25 -5.57 0.07
C ILE A 33 -11.05 -6.66 -0.98
N GLU A 34 -11.58 -6.43 -2.18
CA GLU A 34 -11.38 -7.34 -3.30
C GLU A 34 -10.08 -6.99 -4.03
N ALA A 35 -9.17 -7.96 -4.12
CA ALA A 35 -7.94 -7.87 -4.89
C ALA A 35 -7.84 -9.09 -5.80
N TYR A 36 -8.06 -8.88 -7.11
CA TYR A 36 -8.26 -9.98 -8.05
C TYR A 36 -6.94 -10.53 -8.63
N ASN A 37 -6.01 -9.66 -9.02
CA ASN A 37 -4.72 -10.03 -9.60
C ASN A 37 -3.71 -8.87 -9.51
N PHE A 38 -2.46 -9.12 -9.89
CA PHE A 38 -1.37 -8.14 -9.85
C PHE A 38 -1.47 -7.00 -10.88
N SER A 39 -2.41 -7.08 -11.83
CA SER A 39 -2.58 -6.08 -12.90
C SER A 39 -3.72 -5.11 -12.63
N GLN A 40 -4.41 -5.23 -11.49
CA GLN A 40 -5.54 -4.39 -11.13
C GLN A 40 -5.40 -3.82 -9.72
N PRO A 41 -5.78 -2.56 -9.50
CA PRO A 41 -5.83 -2.00 -8.16
C PRO A 41 -6.88 -2.73 -7.30
N PRO A 42 -6.68 -2.84 -5.98
CA PRO A 42 -7.71 -3.28 -5.05
C PRO A 42 -8.97 -2.43 -5.13
N SER A 43 -10.11 -2.97 -4.69
CA SER A 43 -11.41 -2.30 -4.82
C SER A 43 -11.55 -0.97 -4.06
N ASP A 44 -10.73 -0.73 -3.04
CA ASP A 44 -10.71 0.50 -2.24
C ASP A 44 -9.64 1.51 -2.69
N ALA A 45 -8.81 1.15 -3.68
CA ALA A 45 -7.71 2.01 -4.09
C ALA A 45 -8.17 3.19 -4.96
N ILE A 46 -7.60 4.36 -4.70
CA ILE A 46 -7.75 5.53 -5.56
C ILE A 46 -6.81 5.37 -6.76
N ILE A 47 -7.40 5.32 -7.95
CA ILE A 47 -6.65 5.16 -9.20
C ILE A 47 -6.02 6.50 -9.58
N LEU A 48 -4.73 6.67 -9.29
CA LEU A 48 -4.02 7.89 -9.67
C LEU A 48 -3.83 8.01 -11.18
N PHE A 49 -3.66 6.90 -11.90
CA PHE A 49 -3.51 6.88 -13.34
C PHE A 49 -3.89 5.51 -13.91
N ASP A 50 -4.77 5.49 -14.91
CA ASP A 50 -5.26 4.29 -15.59
C ASP A 50 -4.81 4.20 -17.06
N GLY A 51 -4.01 5.18 -17.51
CA GLY A 51 -3.54 5.28 -18.89
C GLY A 51 -4.35 6.15 -19.82
N THR A 52 -5.42 6.79 -19.34
CA THR A 52 -6.34 7.58 -20.20
C THR A 52 -6.05 9.07 -20.18
N ASP A 53 -5.89 9.68 -19.01
CA ASP A 53 -5.73 11.12 -18.86
C ASP A 53 -4.96 11.52 -17.59
N PHE A 54 -4.82 12.84 -17.38
CA PHE A 54 -4.22 13.43 -16.18
C PHE A 54 -5.26 13.97 -15.19
N SER A 55 -6.47 13.40 -15.16
CA SER A 55 -7.59 13.89 -14.34
C SER A 55 -7.27 13.98 -12.86
N ASN A 56 -6.38 13.14 -12.33
CA ASN A 56 -5.95 13.15 -10.92
C ASN A 56 -4.63 13.90 -10.66
N TRP A 57 -4.07 14.54 -11.70
CA TRP A 57 -2.77 15.20 -11.65
C TRP A 57 -2.85 16.67 -12.03
N VAL A 58 -1.96 17.47 -11.44
CA VAL A 58 -1.72 18.87 -11.81
C VAL A 58 -0.23 19.18 -11.75
N THR A 59 0.19 20.25 -12.42
CA THR A 59 1.48 20.88 -12.16
C THR A 59 1.34 22.05 -11.18
N TRP A 60 2.44 22.74 -10.91
CA TRP A 60 2.44 23.93 -10.06
C TRP A 60 1.45 24.99 -10.56
N GLY A 61 0.66 25.54 -9.65
CA GLY A 61 -0.42 26.47 -9.98
C GLY A 61 -1.68 25.80 -10.56
N ASN A 62 -1.91 24.51 -10.27
CA ASN A 62 -3.13 23.76 -10.61
C ASN A 62 -3.44 23.70 -12.12
N LYS A 63 -2.40 23.63 -12.95
CA LYS A 63 -2.54 23.50 -14.41
C LYS A 63 -2.44 22.04 -14.83
N GLU A 64 -2.97 21.74 -16.01
CA GLU A 64 -2.86 20.42 -16.62
C GLU A 64 -1.38 20.04 -16.88
N PRO A 65 -0.96 18.81 -16.56
CA PRO A 65 0.34 18.29 -16.94
C PRO A 65 0.61 18.35 -18.44
N LYS A 66 1.87 18.58 -18.81
CA LYS A 66 2.34 18.55 -20.21
C LYS A 66 3.23 17.33 -20.49
N TRP A 67 3.03 16.28 -19.71
CA TRP A 67 3.64 14.98 -19.96
C TRP A 67 2.91 14.28 -21.11
N ILE A 68 3.51 13.22 -21.64
CA ILE A 68 2.94 12.47 -22.77
C ILE A 68 2.23 11.23 -22.24
N ILE A 69 1.04 10.94 -22.75
CA ILE A 69 0.39 9.63 -22.61
C ILE A 69 0.72 8.82 -23.86
N ASN A 70 1.37 7.68 -23.66
CA ASN A 70 1.83 6.80 -24.71
C ASN A 70 0.71 5.87 -25.18
N LYS A 71 0.92 5.24 -26.34
CA LYS A 71 -0.02 4.24 -26.89
C LYS A 71 -0.17 2.99 -26.01
N ASP A 72 0.82 2.69 -25.17
CA ASP A 72 0.78 1.57 -24.22
C ASP A 72 0.07 1.94 -22.91
N GLY A 73 -0.51 3.15 -22.81
CA GLY A 73 -1.17 3.64 -21.60
C GLY A 73 -0.19 4.15 -20.53
N SER A 74 1.12 4.11 -20.74
CA SER A 74 2.06 4.72 -19.79
C SER A 74 2.15 6.23 -19.96
N MET A 75 2.47 6.97 -18.90
CA MET A 75 2.84 8.38 -19.00
C MET A 75 4.37 8.53 -19.11
N THR A 76 4.85 9.57 -19.79
CA THR A 76 6.28 9.89 -19.93
C THR A 76 6.56 11.36 -19.64
N VAL A 77 7.56 11.57 -18.79
CA VAL A 77 8.08 12.89 -18.43
C VAL A 77 8.57 13.61 -19.68
N VAL A 78 8.21 14.88 -19.83
CA VAL A 78 8.82 15.76 -20.84
C VAL A 78 9.78 16.72 -20.15
N ASN A 79 11.08 16.58 -20.46
CA ASN A 79 12.13 17.42 -19.89
C ASN A 79 11.80 18.91 -20.07
N GLY A 80 11.92 19.68 -18.99
CA GLY A 80 11.61 21.11 -18.96
C GLY A 80 10.11 21.46 -18.83
N LYS A 81 9.21 20.48 -18.71
CA LYS A 81 7.78 20.72 -18.42
C LYS A 81 7.41 20.66 -16.94
N GLY A 82 8.40 20.41 -16.08
CA GLY A 82 8.25 20.41 -14.63
C GLY A 82 7.61 19.13 -14.08
N SER A 83 7.56 19.08 -12.76
CA SER A 83 6.94 18.00 -12.00
C SER A 83 5.42 18.08 -12.04
N ILE A 84 4.79 16.95 -11.74
CA ILE A 84 3.36 16.83 -11.50
C ILE A 84 3.13 16.38 -10.05
N GLN A 85 1.95 16.65 -9.53
CA GLN A 85 1.50 16.25 -8.20
C GLN A 85 0.05 15.80 -8.27
N THR A 86 -0.37 14.94 -7.35
CA THR A 86 -1.77 14.57 -7.21
C THR A 86 -2.61 15.81 -6.88
N LYS A 87 -3.85 15.86 -7.39
CA LYS A 87 -4.80 16.93 -7.03
C LYS A 87 -5.16 16.88 -5.55
N GLU A 88 -5.37 15.66 -5.05
CA GLU A 88 -5.64 15.41 -3.65
C GLU A 88 -4.34 15.32 -2.84
N SER A 89 -4.44 15.70 -1.57
CA SER A 89 -3.39 15.50 -0.58
C SER A 89 -3.71 14.28 0.27
N PHE A 90 -2.69 13.49 0.57
CA PHE A 90 -2.85 12.26 1.35
C PHE A 90 -2.06 12.29 2.65
N GLY A 91 -2.60 11.62 3.67
CA GLY A 91 -1.92 11.33 4.94
C GLY A 91 -1.19 9.99 4.87
N SER A 92 -1.62 9.02 5.68
CA SER A 92 -1.15 7.64 5.57
C SER A 92 -1.65 7.01 4.28
N VAL A 93 -0.75 6.38 3.54
CA VAL A 93 -1.07 5.73 2.27
C VAL A 93 -0.35 4.41 2.12
N GLN A 94 -0.97 3.54 1.34
CA GLN A 94 -0.28 2.49 0.60
C GLN A 94 -0.23 2.94 -0.87
N LEU A 95 0.98 3.06 -1.43
CA LEU A 95 1.18 3.51 -2.81
C LEU A 95 1.75 2.38 -3.67
N HIS A 96 1.14 2.18 -4.83
CA HIS A 96 1.68 1.35 -5.90
C HIS A 96 2.05 2.22 -7.10
N ILE A 97 3.24 2.01 -7.67
CA ILE A 97 3.69 2.66 -8.91
C ILE A 97 4.63 1.73 -9.67
N GLU A 98 4.45 1.66 -10.99
CA GLU A 98 5.40 1.05 -11.91
C GLU A 98 6.13 2.15 -12.69
N TRP A 99 7.41 1.95 -12.96
CA TRP A 99 8.23 2.91 -13.70
C TRP A 99 9.27 2.20 -14.57
N LYS A 100 9.67 2.86 -15.66
CA LYS A 100 10.72 2.41 -16.57
C LYS A 100 11.72 3.53 -16.85
N THR A 101 12.98 3.19 -16.99
CA THR A 101 14.02 4.16 -17.39
C THR A 101 13.94 4.45 -18.89
N GLY A 102 14.36 5.64 -19.31
CA GLY A 102 14.64 5.91 -20.70
C GLY A 102 15.82 5.06 -21.19
N THR A 103 15.81 4.69 -22.47
CA THR A 103 16.84 3.87 -23.13
C THR A 103 17.71 4.65 -24.11
N ASP A 104 17.33 5.90 -24.40
CA ASP A 104 17.98 6.72 -25.42
C ASP A 104 19.22 7.41 -24.84
N ASP A 105 20.26 7.55 -25.66
CA ASP A 105 21.47 8.33 -25.36
C ASP A 105 22.13 7.99 -24.00
N LEU A 106 21.99 6.74 -23.53
CA LEU A 106 22.46 6.32 -22.20
C LEU A 106 23.97 6.51 -22.00
N ASP A 107 24.75 6.56 -23.07
CA ASP A 107 26.18 6.84 -23.10
C ASP A 107 26.51 8.31 -22.81
N LYS A 108 25.61 9.23 -23.17
CA LYS A 108 25.74 10.69 -22.93
C LYS A 108 25.39 11.07 -21.50
N HIS A 109 24.75 10.17 -20.74
CA HIS A 109 24.30 10.41 -19.37
C HIS A 109 25.12 9.61 -18.35
N LYS A 110 25.53 10.25 -17.24
CA LYS A 110 26.33 9.64 -16.16
C LYS A 110 25.69 9.86 -14.78
N ASN A 111 25.93 8.94 -13.85
CA ASN A 111 25.49 9.02 -12.45
C ASN A 111 23.99 9.36 -12.33
N GLN A 112 23.65 10.38 -11.54
CA GLN A 112 22.31 10.88 -11.27
C GLN A 112 21.61 11.49 -12.50
N SER A 113 22.26 11.58 -13.67
CA SER A 113 21.65 12.11 -14.89
C SER A 113 21.06 11.03 -15.80
N ARG A 114 21.07 9.75 -15.39
CA ARG A 114 20.54 8.62 -16.17
C ARG A 114 19.09 8.32 -15.78
N SER A 115 18.14 9.02 -16.38
CA SER A 115 16.68 8.83 -16.16
C SER A 115 16.24 9.01 -14.70
N ASN A 116 16.78 10.03 -14.02
CA ASN A 116 16.45 10.30 -12.63
C ASN A 116 15.11 11.00 -12.47
N SER A 117 14.29 10.47 -11.56
CA SER A 117 13.00 11.00 -11.14
C SER A 117 12.80 10.64 -9.67
N GLY A 118 11.67 11.03 -9.08
CA GLY A 118 11.35 10.68 -7.70
C GLY A 118 9.87 10.82 -7.37
N VAL A 119 9.44 10.04 -6.40
CA VAL A 119 8.13 10.18 -5.74
C VAL A 119 8.36 10.93 -4.43
N PHE A 120 7.72 12.08 -4.28
CA PHE A 120 7.79 12.90 -3.08
C PHE A 120 6.48 12.75 -2.32
N PHE A 121 6.58 12.31 -1.07
CA PHE A 121 5.41 12.21 -0.20
C PHE A 121 5.16 13.54 0.49
N GLN A 122 3.89 13.92 0.49
CA GLN A 122 3.35 15.10 1.17
C GLN A 122 3.80 16.42 0.56
N LYS A 123 2.91 17.42 0.65
CA LYS A 123 3.12 18.79 0.17
C LYS A 123 3.17 19.73 1.36
#